data_AF-A0AA42YRB6-F1
#
_entry.id   AF-A0AA42YRB6-F1
#
_cell.length_a   1.000
_cell.length_b   1.000
_cell.length_c   1.000
_cell.angle_alpha   90.00
_cell.angle_beta   90.00
_cell.angle_gamma   90.00
#
_symmetry.space_group_name_H-M   'P 1'
#
loop_
_entity.id
_entity.type
_entity.pdbx_description
1 polymer ?
#
loop_
_entity_poly.entity_id
_entity_poly.type
_entity_poly.pdbx_seq_one_letter_code
_entity_poly.pdbx_strand_id
1 'polypeptide(L)'
;MNRVLSIIVFILCLVWNTHVFSENLQKTDKNLENIARQYVECAAYYELVSESFKVSGNGEAVNDYLELRDTAKFYSLLLASEGMSQDIAVQLTNSRLKMRKTKLSGEINYQYENIAIIIDKYHFGCQKIVQNPPAELKAMLAK
;
A
#
# COMPACT_ATOMS: atom_id res chain seq x y z
N MET A 1 44.42 26.81 -25.58
CA MET A 1 43.59 25.71 -26.13
C MET A 1 42.87 24.91 -25.04
N ASN A 2 43.54 24.51 -23.95
CA ASN A 2 42.96 23.63 -22.91
C ASN A 2 41.77 24.22 -22.11
N ARG A 3 41.68 25.55 -21.97
CA ARG A 3 40.56 26.21 -21.26
C ARG A 3 39.25 26.18 -22.06
N VAL A 4 39.33 26.29 -23.39
CA VAL A 4 38.14 26.28 -24.27
C VAL A 4 37.59 24.86 -24.39
N LEU A 5 38.46 23.85 -24.45
CA LEU A 5 38.05 22.44 -24.45
C LEU A 5 37.28 22.05 -23.18
N SER A 6 37.72 22.52 -22.01
CA SER A 6 37.06 22.21 -20.73
C SER A 6 35.65 22.81 -20.64
N ILE A 7 35.44 24.00 -21.22
CA ILE A 7 34.13 24.65 -21.25
C ILE A 7 33.16 23.89 -22.16
N ILE A 8 33.63 23.42 -23.32
CA ILE A 8 32.82 22.65 -24.27
C ILE A 8 32.39 21.31 -23.66
N VAL A 9 33.29 20.61 -22.97
CA VAL A 9 32.97 19.35 -22.27
C VAL A 9 31.94 19.58 -21.15
N PHE A 10 32.07 20.67 -20.40
CA PHE A 10 31.13 20.99 -19.32
C PHE A 10 29.72 21.32 -19.85
N ILE A 11 29.64 22.03 -20.98
CA ILE A 11 28.36 22.33 -21.65
C ILE A 11 27.74 21.05 -22.21
N LEU A 12 28.52 20.17 -22.84
CA LEU A 12 28.04 18.88 -23.34
C LEU A 12 27.48 17.98 -22.22
N CYS A 13 28.11 17.96 -21.04
CA CYS A 13 27.59 17.22 -19.88
C CYS A 13 26.28 17.82 -19.32
N LEU A 14 26.10 19.15 -19.38
CA LEU A 14 24.86 19.79 -18.94
C LEU A 14 23.70 19.52 -19.89
N VAL A 15 23.94 19.51 -21.21
CA VAL A 15 22.90 19.23 -22.22
C VAL A 15 22.46 17.76 -22.17
N TRP A 16 23.35 16.83 -21.84
CA TRP A 16 23.00 15.40 -21.75
C TRP A 16 21.98 15.07 -20.66
N ASN A 17 21.91 15.87 -19.59
CA ASN A 17 20.93 15.68 -18.51
C ASN A 17 19.50 16.14 -18.88
N THR A 18 19.32 16.79 -20.03
CA THR A 18 17.99 17.29 -20.46
C THR A 18 17.18 16.29 -21.28
N HIS A 19 17.77 15.15 -21.66
CA HIS A 19 16.99 13.98 -22.05
C HIS A 19 16.47 13.28 -20.80
N VAL A 20 15.63 14.00 -20.05
CA VAL A 20 14.73 13.38 -19.09
C VAL A 20 13.87 12.43 -19.90
N PHE A 21 14.12 11.14 -19.73
CA PHE A 21 13.30 10.06 -20.23
C PHE A 21 11.94 10.18 -19.54
N SER A 22 11.09 11.06 -20.07
CA SER A 22 9.67 11.08 -19.78
C SER A 22 9.07 9.88 -20.52
N GLU A 23 9.42 8.68 -20.06
CA GLU A 23 8.59 7.51 -20.28
C GLU A 23 7.18 7.94 -19.88
N ASN A 24 6.18 7.67 -20.73
CA ASN A 24 4.78 7.96 -20.46
C ASN A 24 4.37 7.28 -19.15
N LEU A 25 4.66 7.92 -18.01
CA LEU A 25 4.15 7.54 -16.71
C LEU A 25 2.66 7.73 -16.82
N GLN A 26 1.98 6.65 -17.15
CA GLN A 26 0.53 6.56 -17.18
C GLN A 26 0.07 7.11 -15.84
N LYS A 27 -0.56 8.29 -15.89
CA LYS A 27 -0.84 9.09 -14.71
C LYS A 27 -1.74 8.26 -13.80
N THR A 28 -1.18 7.70 -12.73
CA THR A 28 -1.93 6.84 -11.81
C THR A 28 -3.13 7.63 -11.31
N ASP A 29 -4.33 7.06 -11.46
CA ASP A 29 -5.54 7.69 -10.97
C ASP A 29 -5.43 7.84 -9.44
N LYS A 30 -5.39 9.10 -8.99
CA LYS A 30 -5.25 9.44 -7.57
C LYS A 30 -6.40 8.86 -6.74
N ASN A 31 -7.59 8.71 -7.32
CA ASN A 31 -8.72 8.10 -6.64
C ASN A 31 -8.46 6.61 -6.38
N LEU A 32 -8.09 5.86 -7.43
CA LEU A 32 -7.73 4.44 -7.29
C LEU A 32 -6.57 4.25 -6.32
N GLU A 33 -5.57 5.14 -6.36
CA GLU A 33 -4.46 5.09 -5.42
C GLU A 33 -4.89 5.31 -3.97
N ASN A 34 -5.81 6.25 -3.72
CA ASN A 34 -6.34 6.50 -2.39
C ASN A 34 -7.17 5.30 -1.89
N ILE A 35 -7.99 4.70 -2.74
CA ILE A 35 -8.76 3.51 -2.41
C ILE A 35 -7.80 2.34 -2.10
N ALA A 36 -6.78 2.13 -2.94
CA ALA A 36 -5.77 1.09 -2.70
C ALA A 36 -5.09 1.27 -1.34
N ARG A 37 -4.71 2.51 -0.99
CA ARG A 37 -4.10 2.82 0.33
C ARG A 37 -5.04 2.50 1.50
N GLN A 38 -6.34 2.75 1.38
CA GLN A 38 -7.32 2.39 2.41
C GLN A 38 -7.40 0.88 2.61
N TYR A 39 -7.41 0.11 1.52
CA TYR A 39 -7.38 -1.35 1.60
C TYR A 39 -6.07 -1.90 2.20
N VAL A 40 -4.91 -1.30 1.93
CA VAL A 40 -3.66 -1.67 2.62
C VAL A 40 -3.73 -1.38 4.12
N GLU A 41 -4.30 -0.25 4.51
CA GLU A 41 -4.48 0.09 5.93
C GLU A 41 -5.36 -0.94 6.62
N CYS A 42 -6.43 -1.39 5.95
CA CYS A 42 -7.27 -2.45 6.46
C CYS A 42 -6.59 -3.82 6.51
N ALA A 43 -5.78 -4.17 5.50
CA ALA A 43 -4.96 -5.37 5.57
C ALA A 43 -3.99 -5.34 6.77
N ALA A 44 -3.32 -4.20 6.99
CA ALA A 44 -2.43 -4.03 8.14
C ALA A 44 -3.18 -4.13 9.48
N TYR A 45 -4.37 -3.54 9.56
CA TYR A 45 -5.27 -3.63 10.71
C TYR A 45 -5.62 -5.09 11.02
N TYR A 46 -6.14 -5.82 10.03
CA TYR A 46 -6.56 -7.21 10.22
C TYR A 46 -5.39 -8.13 10.57
N GLU A 47 -4.21 -7.91 9.97
CA GLU A 47 -2.99 -8.63 10.33
C GLU A 47 -2.60 -8.39 11.79
N LEU A 48 -2.60 -7.14 12.25
CA LEU A 48 -2.21 -6.79 13.62
C LEU A 48 -3.19 -7.37 14.66
N VAL A 49 -4.49 -7.38 14.36
CA VAL A 49 -5.51 -7.98 15.24
C VAL A 49 -5.37 -9.51 15.29
N SER A 50 -5.12 -10.16 14.15
CA SER A 50 -4.85 -11.60 14.09
C SER A 50 -3.61 -11.97 14.92
N GLU A 51 -2.53 -11.19 14.82
CA GLU A 51 -1.33 -11.37 15.65
C GLU A 51 -1.63 -11.23 17.14
N SER A 52 -2.46 -10.25 17.53
CA SER A 52 -2.90 -10.11 18.92
C SER A 52 -3.70 -11.32 19.40
N PHE A 53 -4.67 -11.80 18.63
CA PHE A 53 -5.47 -12.98 18.99
C PHE A 53 -4.62 -14.24 19.12
N LYS A 54 -3.63 -14.39 18.23
CA LYS A 54 -2.66 -15.48 18.30
C LYS A 54 -1.86 -15.46 19.61
N VAL A 55 -1.40 -14.28 20.04
CA VAL A 55 -0.68 -14.12 21.32
C VAL A 55 -1.59 -14.38 22.52
N SER A 56 -2.85 -13.98 22.45
CA SER A 56 -3.84 -14.22 23.51
C SER A 56 -4.38 -15.66 23.56
N GLY A 57 -3.96 -16.55 22.65
CA GLY A 57 -4.42 -17.95 22.61
C GLY A 57 -5.81 -18.15 21.99
N ASN A 58 -6.41 -17.12 21.38
CA ASN A 58 -7.69 -17.23 20.67
C ASN A 58 -7.47 -17.62 19.20
N GLY A 59 -7.18 -18.90 18.96
CA GLY A 59 -6.83 -19.40 17.63
C GLY A 59 -7.98 -19.41 16.61
N GLU A 60 -9.24 -19.43 17.05
CA GLU A 60 -10.41 -19.45 16.15
C GLU A 60 -10.50 -18.14 15.35
N ALA A 61 -10.40 -17.00 16.05
CA ALA A 61 -10.45 -15.67 15.44
C ALA A 61 -9.23 -15.35 14.55
N VAL A 62 -8.12 -16.09 14.68
CA VAL A 62 -6.91 -15.84 13.88
C VAL A 62 -7.20 -16.00 12.39
N ASN A 63 -7.86 -17.09 12.00
CA ASN A 63 -8.08 -17.40 10.58
C ASN A 63 -9.06 -16.43 9.93
N ASP A 64 -10.13 -16.06 10.62
CA ASP A 64 -11.12 -15.09 10.13
C ASP A 64 -10.46 -13.74 9.79
N TYR A 65 -9.57 -13.26 10.67
CA TYR A 65 -8.85 -12.02 10.42
C TYR A 65 -7.78 -12.15 9.33
N LEU A 66 -7.17 -13.32 9.16
CA LEU A 66 -6.22 -13.56 8.06
C LEU A 66 -6.93 -13.57 6.69
N GLU A 67 -8.14 -14.10 6.61
CA GLU A 67 -8.94 -14.06 5.38
C GLU A 67 -9.35 -12.63 5.01
N LEU A 68 -9.77 -11.84 6.01
CA LEU A 68 -10.07 -10.41 5.82
C LEU A 68 -8.83 -9.62 5.40
N ARG A 69 -7.67 -9.91 5.98
CA ARG A 69 -6.37 -9.35 5.56
C ARG A 69 -6.09 -9.65 4.10
N ASP A 70 -6.19 -10.92 3.70
CA ASP A 70 -5.85 -11.35 2.34
C ASP A 70 -6.80 -10.75 1.31
N THR A 71 -8.08 -10.66 1.63
CA THR A 71 -9.08 -9.97 0.81
C THR A 71 -8.73 -8.49 0.62
N ALA A 72 -8.47 -7.77 1.72
CA ALA A 72 -8.10 -6.35 1.64
C ALA A 72 -6.78 -6.14 0.89
N LYS A 73 -5.78 -7.00 1.12
CA LYS A 73 -4.50 -6.96 0.41
C LYS A 73 -4.68 -7.20 -1.09
N PHE A 74 -5.50 -8.18 -1.46
CA PHE A 74 -5.84 -8.46 -2.85
C PHE A 74 -6.51 -7.26 -3.53
N TYR A 75 -7.50 -6.64 -2.88
CA TYR A 75 -8.16 -5.45 -3.42
C TYR A 75 -7.21 -4.28 -3.62
N SER A 76 -6.30 -4.03 -2.67
CA SER A 76 -5.24 -3.03 -2.88
C SER A 76 -4.35 -3.37 -4.06
N LEU A 77 -3.96 -4.64 -4.22
CA LEU A 77 -3.09 -5.07 -5.31
C LEU A 77 -3.77 -4.86 -6.66
N LEU A 78 -5.03 -5.27 -6.78
CA LEU A 78 -5.83 -5.10 -7.98
C LEU A 78 -5.91 -3.62 -8.39
N LEU A 79 -6.27 -2.74 -7.44
CA LEU A 79 -6.32 -1.30 -7.68
C LEU A 79 -4.97 -0.70 -8.05
N ALA A 80 -3.88 -1.16 -7.45
CA ALA A 80 -2.54 -0.70 -7.78
C ALA A 80 -2.13 -1.13 -9.20
N SER A 81 -2.58 -2.29 -9.68
CA SER A 81 -2.19 -2.86 -10.97
C SER A 81 -2.77 -2.14 -12.20
N GLU A 82 -3.79 -1.29 -12.04
CA GLU A 82 -4.43 -0.56 -13.16
C GLU A 82 -3.53 0.54 -13.78
N GLY A 83 -2.37 0.83 -13.20
CA GLY A 83 -1.44 1.83 -13.73
C GLY A 83 0.04 1.44 -13.68
N MET A 84 0.35 0.17 -13.41
CA MET A 84 1.73 -0.33 -13.34
C MET A 84 1.79 -1.83 -13.62
N SER A 85 2.99 -2.36 -13.89
CA SER A 85 3.18 -3.80 -14.02
C SER A 85 2.83 -4.53 -12.72
N GLN A 86 2.42 -5.80 -12.83
CA GLN A 86 2.04 -6.63 -11.69
C GLN A 86 3.17 -6.70 -10.64
N ASP A 87 4.43 -6.84 -11.07
CA ASP A 87 5.57 -6.92 -10.15
C ASP A 87 5.74 -5.64 -9.33
N ILE A 88 5.59 -4.47 -9.96
CA ILE A 88 5.66 -3.17 -9.27
C ILE A 88 4.47 -3.02 -8.32
N ALA A 89 3.27 -3.43 -8.73
CA ALA A 89 2.07 -3.36 -7.89
C ALA A 89 2.20 -4.24 -6.63
N VAL A 90 2.78 -5.44 -6.77
CA VAL A 90 3.08 -6.35 -5.65
C VAL A 90 4.09 -5.71 -4.70
N GLN A 91 5.21 -5.20 -5.22
CA GLN A 91 6.24 -4.54 -4.40
C GLN A 91 5.69 -3.32 -3.66
N LEU A 92 4.91 -2.48 -4.35
CA LEU A 92 4.27 -1.30 -3.78
C LEU A 92 3.28 -1.68 -2.67
N THR A 93 2.41 -2.65 -2.93
CA THR A 93 1.41 -3.12 -1.95
C THR A 93 2.08 -3.69 -0.71
N ASN A 94 3.09 -4.55 -0.86
CA ASN A 94 3.83 -5.12 0.26
C ASN A 94 4.60 -4.05 1.05
N SER A 95 5.21 -3.08 0.38
CA SER A 95 5.92 -1.97 1.02
C SER A 95 4.98 -1.09 1.84
N ARG A 96 3.81 -0.77 1.29
CA ARG A 96 2.76 -0.03 1.99
C ARG A 96 2.22 -0.81 3.17
N LEU A 97 2.01 -2.12 3.02
CA LEU A 97 1.52 -2.99 4.09
C LEU A 97 2.49 -2.99 5.26
N LYS A 98 3.79 -3.19 5.00
CA LYS A 98 4.84 -3.12 6.01
C LYS A 98 4.84 -1.77 6.73
N MET A 99 4.81 -0.67 5.98
CA MET A 99 4.80 0.69 6.55
C MET A 99 3.56 0.92 7.43
N ARG A 100 2.37 0.51 6.96
CA ARG A 100 1.11 0.66 7.70
C ARG A 100 1.10 -0.19 8.96
N LYS A 101 1.53 -1.44 8.87
CA LYS A 101 1.67 -2.33 10.03
C LYS A 101 2.60 -1.70 11.08
N THR A 102 3.79 -1.23 10.69
CA THR A 102 4.70 -0.55 11.61
C THR A 102 4.05 0.68 12.26
N LYS A 103 3.31 1.49 11.50
CA LYS A 103 2.59 2.65 12.04
C LYS A 103 1.54 2.22 13.06
N LEU A 104 0.69 1.25 12.74
CA LEU A 104 -0.36 0.75 13.63
C LEU A 104 0.22 0.10 14.89
N SER A 105 1.30 -0.68 14.77
CA SER A 105 2.03 -1.20 15.92
C SER A 105 2.57 -0.06 16.80
N GLY A 106 3.03 1.04 16.21
CA GLY A 106 3.43 2.23 16.95
C GLY A 106 2.28 2.90 17.72
N GLU A 107 1.06 2.91 17.16
CA GLU A 107 -0.14 3.44 17.84
C GLU A 107 -0.52 2.64 19.10
N ILE A 108 -0.08 1.38 19.23
CA ILE A 108 -0.27 0.54 20.42
C ILE A 108 1.00 0.40 21.27
N ASN A 109 2.01 1.25 21.05
CA ASN A 109 3.32 1.14 21.69
C ASN A 109 3.97 -0.24 21.54
N TYR A 110 3.69 -0.93 20.44
CA TYR A 110 4.13 -2.30 20.15
C TYR A 110 3.68 -3.34 21.20
N GLN A 111 2.60 -3.07 21.93
CA GLN A 111 2.03 -3.92 22.98
C GLN A 111 0.64 -4.41 22.55
N TYR A 112 0.48 -5.72 22.36
CA TYR A 112 -0.79 -6.31 21.92
C TYR A 112 -1.91 -6.17 22.96
N GLU A 113 -1.57 -5.95 24.23
CA GLU A 113 -2.52 -5.63 25.30
C GLU A 113 -3.33 -4.36 24.98
N ASN A 114 -2.77 -3.46 24.16
CA ASN A 114 -3.41 -2.22 23.73
C ASN A 114 -4.17 -2.36 22.39
N ILE A 115 -4.35 -3.59 21.86
CA ILE A 115 -5.01 -3.80 20.56
C ILE A 115 -6.43 -3.22 20.50
N ALA A 116 -7.11 -3.08 21.64
CA ALA A 116 -8.44 -2.48 21.73
C ALA A 116 -8.47 -1.05 21.12
N ILE A 117 -7.37 -0.29 21.22
CA ILE A 117 -7.24 1.05 20.60
C ILE A 117 -7.35 0.96 19.08
N ILE A 118 -6.72 -0.06 18.49
CA ILE A 118 -6.73 -0.29 17.05
C ILE A 118 -8.10 -0.81 16.59
N ILE A 119 -8.70 -1.71 17.37
CA ILE A 119 -10.04 -2.22 17.09
C ILE A 119 -11.06 -1.07 17.07
N ASP A 120 -11.10 -0.25 18.12
CA ASP A 120 -12.02 0.89 18.23
C ASP A 120 -11.90 1.85 17.03
N LYS A 121 -10.66 2.18 16.65
CA LYS A 121 -10.39 3.18 15.61
C LYS A 121 -10.64 2.69 14.19
N TYR A 122 -10.36 1.42 13.89
CA TYR A 122 -10.32 0.93 12.50
C TYR A 122 -11.42 -0.08 12.16
N HIS A 123 -12.00 -0.78 13.13
CA HIS A 123 -12.93 -1.89 12.89
C HIS A 123 -14.07 -1.54 11.93
N PHE A 124 -14.86 -0.51 12.25
CA PHE A 124 -16.03 -0.16 11.45
C PHE A 124 -15.67 0.34 10.06
N GLY A 125 -14.60 1.12 9.94
CA GLY A 125 -14.14 1.63 8.65
C GLY A 125 -13.69 0.50 7.73
N CYS A 126 -12.87 -0.42 8.26
CA CYS A 126 -12.35 -1.54 7.50
C CYS A 126 -13.40 -2.60 7.19
N GLN A 127 -14.32 -2.86 8.11
CA GLN A 127 -15.45 -3.73 7.84
C GLN A 127 -16.32 -3.15 6.71
N LYS A 128 -16.65 -1.86 6.79
CA LYS A 128 -17.51 -1.20 5.81
C LYS A 128 -16.93 -1.24 4.40
N ILE A 129 -15.64 -0.93 4.23
CA ILE A 129 -15.02 -0.86 2.89
C ILE A 129 -14.81 -2.25 2.27
N VAL A 130 -14.58 -3.29 3.08
CA VAL A 130 -14.47 -4.67 2.58
C VAL A 130 -15.83 -5.23 2.20
N GLN A 131 -16.86 -5.01 3.03
CA GLN A 131 -18.22 -5.50 2.76
C GLN A 131 -18.94 -4.72 1.65
N ASN A 132 -18.64 -3.42 1.52
CA ASN A 132 -19.24 -2.56 0.51
C ASN A 132 -18.14 -1.89 -0.34
N PRO A 133 -17.50 -2.66 -1.25
CA PRO A 133 -16.49 -2.11 -2.14
C PRO A 133 -17.01 -0.92 -2.97
N PRO A 134 -16.16 0.09 -3.24
CA PRO A 134 -16.52 1.21 -4.10
C PRO A 134 -16.76 0.73 -5.54
N ALA A 135 -17.47 1.55 -6.32
CA ALA A 135 -17.92 1.17 -7.67
C ALA A 135 -16.76 0.82 -8.60
N GLU A 136 -15.65 1.53 -8.47
CA GLU A 136 -14.42 1.33 -9.23
C GLU A 136 -13.86 -0.08 -9.02
N LEU A 137 -13.78 -0.53 -7.77
CA LEU A 137 -13.32 -1.87 -7.45
C LEU A 137 -14.33 -2.94 -7.89
N LYS A 138 -15.63 -2.70 -7.72
CA LYS A 138 -16.67 -3.62 -8.22
C LYS A 138 -16.58 -3.82 -9.72
N ALA A 139 -16.32 -2.74 -10.47
CA ALA A 139 -16.14 -2.80 -11.92
C ALA A 139 -14.91 -3.62 -12.31
N MET A 140 -13.83 -3.58 -11.53
CA MET A 140 -12.64 -4.40 -11.76
C MET A 140 -12.86 -5.88 -11.41
N LEU A 141 -13.58 -6.17 -10.32
CA LEU A 141 -13.90 -7.54 -9.89
C LEU A 141 -14.88 -8.27 -10.84
N ALA A 142 -15.60 -7.52 -11.68
CA ALA A 142 -16.55 -8.07 -12.64
C ALA A 142 -15.93 -8.36 -14.03
N LYS A 143 -14.66 -7.99 -14.25
CA LYS A 143 -13.90 -8.32 -15.47
C LYS A 143 -13.34 -9.73 -15.38
#